data_AF-A0A813GSA8-F1
#
_entry.id   AF-A0A813GSA8-F1
#
_cell.length_a   1.000
_cell.length_b   1.000
_cell.length_c   1.000
_cell.angle_alpha   90.00
_cell.angle_beta   90.00
_cell.angle_gamma   90.00
#
_symmetry.space_group_name_H-M   'P 1'
#
loop_
_entity.id
_entity.type
_entity.pdbx_description
1 polymer ?
#
loop_
_entity_poly.entity_id
_entity_poly.type
_entity_poly.pdbx_seq_one_letter_code
_entity_poly.pdbx_strand_id
1 'polypeptide(L)'
;MPMKRPAASSGATTTRAAAAKKQRAAEEDPVVAFSESVQQGLYRSTEAPAGVIQMLTSMTEAALRSGKDERHRYQTGVVAMIGTLLSGVEQDIEKTVAELNSKLAGSDLDRERRTAAVKAAEQDLEQKKAATDAQKYKLADDAQVFKTSKEAVTDAQVAQLKANKEFDALGKQKERLLSTVSDFVRPLVEGSVTGDDAHRLAESLLAALSKLALDESMMTAIPEAITKEPAARGPFDTSVVSGLQEELEMRIASTSVELAAADPAKAQAAAALKAAEAAFEVAKGKQHISAAAYTSERAAQEASQQALKLASSVLDDLAPEVKKIQKDLAVAEKDLAEFC
;
A
#
# COMPACT_ATOMS: atom_id res chain seq x y z
N MET A 1 10.80 9.28 80.82
CA MET A 1 10.49 8.32 81.90
C MET A 1 10.13 6.98 81.26
N PRO A 2 10.46 5.80 81.83
CA PRO A 2 11.28 5.54 83.02
C PRO A 2 12.44 4.54 82.81
N MET A 3 13.49 4.73 83.65
CA MET A 3 14.29 3.71 84.39
C MET A 3 15.17 2.71 83.62
N LYS A 4 16.38 2.29 84.05
CA LYS A 4 17.07 2.36 85.35
C LYS A 4 18.59 2.09 85.16
N ARG A 5 19.38 2.95 85.81
CA ARG A 5 20.72 2.87 86.46
C ARG A 5 21.43 1.50 86.75
N PRO A 6 22.71 1.46 87.20
CA PRO A 6 23.87 0.92 86.46
C PRO A 6 24.79 -0.07 87.26
N ALA A 7 26.00 -0.33 86.72
CA ALA A 7 27.30 -0.58 87.39
C ALA A 7 27.78 -2.01 87.70
N ALA A 8 28.94 -2.37 87.13
CA ALA A 8 30.19 -2.84 87.77
C ALA A 8 31.16 -3.27 86.64
N SER A 9 32.31 -2.64 86.34
CA SER A 9 33.54 -2.36 87.10
C SER A 9 34.24 -3.60 87.67
N SER A 10 35.27 -4.10 86.97
CA SER A 10 36.67 -4.11 87.41
C SER A 10 37.46 -5.28 86.80
N GLY A 11 38.77 -5.07 86.60
CA GLY A 11 39.73 -6.17 86.46
C GLY A 11 40.59 -6.11 85.21
N ALA A 12 41.67 -5.33 85.29
CA ALA A 12 42.71 -5.27 84.28
C ALA A 12 43.72 -6.44 84.41
N THR A 13 44.41 -6.67 83.28
CA THR A 13 45.83 -7.01 83.12
C THR A 13 46.33 -8.46 83.14
N THR A 14 47.15 -8.70 82.10
CA THR A 14 48.39 -9.49 82.02
C THR A 14 48.35 -10.97 81.61
N THR A 15 48.54 -11.18 80.30
CA THR A 15 49.67 -11.89 79.68
C THR A 15 50.50 -12.83 80.58
N ARG A 16 50.56 -14.13 80.23
CA ARG A 16 51.76 -14.78 79.64
C ARG A 16 51.50 -16.27 79.31
N ALA A 17 51.95 -16.64 78.11
CA ALA A 17 52.56 -17.92 77.75
C ALA A 17 51.76 -19.23 77.91
N ALA A 18 51.19 -19.69 76.78
CA ALA A 18 51.23 -21.10 76.40
C ALA A 18 51.75 -21.17 74.96
N ALA A 19 52.91 -21.79 74.82
CA ALA A 19 53.67 -21.90 73.59
C ALA A 19 53.19 -23.07 72.72
N ALA A 20 53.52 -22.96 71.43
CA ALA A 20 53.90 -24.03 70.53
C ALA A 20 52.81 -24.99 69.99
N LYS A 21 52.21 -24.61 68.86
CA LYS A 21 52.19 -25.45 67.64
C LYS A 21 51.92 -24.58 66.41
N LYS A 22 52.95 -23.83 66.00
CA LYS A 22 52.99 -23.20 64.67
C LYS A 22 53.30 -24.32 63.69
N GLN A 23 52.28 -24.84 63.00
CA GLN A 23 52.48 -25.71 61.84
C GLN A 23 53.30 -24.89 60.82
N ARG A 24 54.55 -25.27 60.62
CA ARG A 24 55.29 -24.94 59.39
C ARG A 24 54.52 -25.61 58.26
N ALA A 25 53.81 -24.83 57.46
CA ALA A 25 53.61 -25.21 56.06
C ALA A 25 55.02 -25.38 55.47
N ALA A 26 55.27 -26.50 54.81
CA ALA A 26 56.51 -26.71 54.08
C ALA A 26 56.64 -25.59 53.04
N GLU A 27 57.76 -24.88 53.07
CA GLU A 27 58.15 -23.92 52.04
C GLU A 27 58.50 -24.77 50.81
N GLU A 28 57.63 -24.79 49.80
CA GLU A 28 57.89 -25.48 48.54
C GLU A 28 59.18 -24.95 47.92
N ASP A 29 60.01 -25.84 47.38
CA ASP A 29 61.25 -25.46 46.68
C ASP A 29 60.87 -24.54 45.50
N PRO A 30 61.39 -23.31 45.44
CA PRO A 30 61.07 -22.36 44.38
C PRO A 30 61.25 -22.96 42.97
N VAL A 31 62.23 -23.86 42.78
CA VAL A 31 62.50 -24.51 41.49
C VAL A 31 61.37 -25.44 41.07
N VAL A 32 60.69 -26.10 42.02
CA VAL A 32 59.56 -26.98 41.75
C VAL A 32 58.34 -26.14 41.35
N ALA A 33 58.03 -25.08 42.08
CA ALA A 33 56.93 -24.16 41.74
C ALA A 33 57.11 -23.48 40.37
N PHE A 34 58.34 -23.06 40.03
CA PHE A 34 58.65 -22.51 38.70
C PHE A 34 58.57 -23.57 37.60
N SER A 35 59.03 -24.80 37.87
CA SER A 35 58.95 -25.90 36.90
C SER A 35 57.50 -26.29 36.62
N GLU A 36 56.64 -26.31 37.63
CA GLU A 36 55.20 -26.56 37.48
C GLU A 36 54.52 -25.47 36.64
N SER A 37 54.87 -24.20 36.85
CA SER A 37 54.35 -23.10 36.02
C SER A 37 54.78 -23.21 34.56
N VAL A 38 56.06 -23.54 34.31
CA VAL A 38 56.58 -23.80 32.96
C VAL A 38 55.89 -25.00 32.31
N GLN A 39 55.66 -26.07 33.06
CA GLN A 39 54.92 -27.25 32.60
C GLN A 39 53.48 -26.90 32.23
N GLN A 40 52.78 -26.10 33.04
CA GLN A 40 51.43 -25.63 32.73
C GLN A 40 51.41 -24.78 31.45
N GLY A 41 52.39 -23.89 31.26
CA GLY A 41 52.54 -23.11 30.03
C GLY A 41 52.77 -23.97 28.79
N LEU A 42 53.59 -25.03 28.90
CA LEU A 42 53.85 -25.97 27.79
C LEU A 42 52.59 -26.68 27.30
N TYR A 43 51.68 -27.05 28.21
CA TYR A 43 50.40 -27.68 27.84
C TYR A 43 49.43 -26.72 27.13
N ARG A 44 49.67 -25.40 27.17
CA ARG A 44 48.89 -24.41 26.41
C ARG A 44 49.36 -24.31 24.95
N SER A 45 50.51 -24.87 24.59
CA SER A 45 51.03 -24.84 23.22
C SER A 45 50.20 -25.72 22.27
N THR A 46 49.85 -25.16 21.12
CA THR A 46 49.20 -25.88 20.02
C THR A 46 50.16 -26.19 18.86
N GLU A 47 51.38 -25.66 18.90
CA GLU A 47 52.37 -25.72 17.82
C GLU A 47 53.13 -27.05 17.78
N ALA A 48 53.14 -27.81 18.88
CA ALA A 48 53.85 -29.06 19.00
C ALA A 48 52.92 -30.27 19.22
N PRO A 49 53.25 -31.46 18.67
CA PRO A 49 52.51 -32.68 18.97
C PRO A 49 52.49 -32.99 20.47
N ALA A 50 51.38 -33.57 20.96
CA ALA A 50 51.20 -33.88 22.39
C ALA A 50 52.36 -34.69 22.99
N GLY A 51 52.97 -35.61 22.23
CA GLY A 51 54.13 -36.39 22.69
C GLY A 51 55.39 -35.55 22.92
N VAL A 52 55.58 -34.48 22.15
CA VAL A 52 56.70 -33.54 22.31
C VAL A 52 56.48 -32.67 23.55
N ILE A 53 55.26 -32.18 23.77
CA ILE A 53 54.89 -31.44 24.97
C ILE A 53 55.10 -32.30 26.22
N GLN A 54 54.60 -33.54 26.21
CA GLN A 54 54.74 -34.45 27.35
C GLN A 54 56.21 -34.79 27.66
N MET A 55 57.04 -34.98 26.62
CA MET A 55 58.48 -35.19 26.76
C MET A 55 59.16 -33.97 27.39
N LEU A 56 58.91 -32.76 26.85
CA LEU A 56 59.52 -31.53 27.34
C LEU A 56 59.09 -31.23 28.78
N THR A 57 57.80 -31.38 29.10
CA THR A 57 57.25 -31.29 30.46
C THR A 57 57.97 -32.20 31.44
N SER A 58 58.21 -33.47 31.05
CA SER A 58 58.90 -34.46 31.90
C SER A 58 60.38 -34.10 32.13
N MET A 59 60.98 -33.34 31.22
CA MET A 59 62.38 -32.92 31.30
C MET A 59 62.58 -31.55 31.98
N THR A 60 61.49 -30.78 32.18
CA THR A 60 61.51 -29.41 32.71
C THR A 60 62.22 -29.31 34.06
N GLU A 61 61.85 -30.11 35.05
CA GLU A 61 62.41 -30.02 36.40
C GLU A 61 63.93 -30.29 36.40
N ALA A 62 64.36 -31.35 35.70
CA ALA A 62 65.77 -31.73 35.62
C ALA A 62 66.61 -30.74 34.79
N ALA A 63 66.00 -30.02 33.84
CA ALA A 63 66.68 -29.04 33.01
C ALA A 63 66.78 -27.66 33.70
N LEU A 64 65.82 -27.30 34.55
CA LEU A 64 65.77 -26.02 35.24
C LEU A 64 66.46 -26.00 36.61
N ARG A 65 66.67 -27.18 37.24
CA ARG A 65 67.36 -27.30 38.55
C ARG A 65 68.84 -26.89 38.53
N SER A 66 69.50 -26.99 37.39
CA SER A 66 70.90 -26.55 37.22
C SER A 66 70.97 -25.08 36.81
N GLY A 67 71.87 -24.31 37.42
CA GLY A 67 72.16 -22.92 37.02
C GLY A 67 72.66 -22.84 35.58
N LYS A 68 72.47 -21.69 34.90
CA LYS A 68 72.78 -21.53 33.47
C LYS A 68 74.20 -21.98 33.11
N ASP A 69 75.17 -21.69 33.97
CA ASP A 69 76.60 -21.98 33.74
C ASP A 69 76.99 -23.43 34.07
N GLU A 70 76.10 -24.17 34.75
CA GLU A 70 76.30 -25.57 35.15
C GLU A 70 75.50 -26.56 34.29
N ARG A 71 74.65 -26.06 33.38
CA ARG A 71 73.83 -26.90 32.50
C ARG A 71 74.68 -27.61 31.44
N HIS A 72 74.46 -28.91 31.30
CA HIS A 72 75.00 -29.67 30.18
C HIS A 72 74.33 -29.25 28.85
N ARG A 73 74.98 -29.48 27.71
CA ARG A 73 74.48 -29.09 26.36
C ARG A 73 73.05 -29.56 26.08
N TYR A 74 72.67 -30.73 26.58
CA TYR A 74 71.32 -31.30 26.39
C TYR A 74 70.27 -30.58 27.24
N GLN A 75 70.59 -30.22 28.49
CA GLN A 75 69.71 -29.38 29.32
C GLN A 75 69.53 -28.00 28.70
N THR A 76 70.59 -27.43 28.12
CA THR A 76 70.53 -26.17 27.39
C THR A 76 69.60 -26.26 26.17
N GLY A 77 69.68 -27.34 25.38
CA GLY A 77 68.80 -27.56 24.24
C GLY A 77 67.32 -27.75 24.64
N VAL A 78 67.05 -28.45 25.74
CA VAL A 78 65.68 -28.63 26.27
C VAL A 78 65.10 -27.30 26.73
N VAL A 79 65.86 -26.50 27.50
CA VAL A 79 65.41 -25.17 27.93
C VAL A 79 65.15 -24.25 26.73
N ALA A 80 65.96 -24.33 25.67
CA ALA A 80 65.73 -23.56 24.45
C ALA A 80 64.44 -23.97 23.72
N MET A 81 64.15 -25.28 23.63
CA MET A 81 62.89 -25.78 23.05
C MET A 81 61.67 -25.37 23.88
N ILE A 82 61.77 -25.46 25.22
CA ILE A 82 60.73 -24.98 26.14
C ILE A 82 60.49 -23.48 25.94
N GLY A 83 61.55 -22.67 25.89
CA GLY A 83 61.45 -21.23 25.67
C GLY A 83 60.80 -20.89 24.32
N THR A 84 61.13 -21.63 23.26
CA THR A 84 60.54 -21.43 21.93
C THR A 84 59.03 -21.68 21.94
N LEU A 85 58.58 -22.78 22.56
CA LEU A 85 57.15 -23.11 22.64
C LEU A 85 56.37 -22.13 23.50
N LEU A 86 56.94 -21.68 24.63
CA LEU A 86 56.30 -20.68 25.48
C LEU A 86 56.19 -19.33 24.76
N SER A 87 57.23 -18.90 24.03
CA SER A 87 57.15 -17.69 23.21
C SER A 87 56.14 -17.79 22.08
N GLY A 88 55.94 -18.98 21.48
CA GLY A 88 54.87 -19.21 20.51
C GLY A 88 53.48 -19.02 21.11
N VAL A 89 53.24 -19.56 22.32
CA VAL A 89 51.98 -19.37 23.06
C VAL A 89 51.73 -17.90 23.38
N GLU A 90 52.75 -17.19 23.86
CA GLU A 90 52.67 -15.74 24.12
C GLU A 90 52.23 -14.97 22.86
N GLN A 91 52.91 -15.22 21.74
CA GLN A 91 52.61 -14.58 20.46
C GLN A 91 51.19 -14.89 19.95
N ASP A 92 50.68 -16.10 20.16
CA ASP A 92 49.31 -16.46 19.79
C ASP A 92 48.26 -15.68 20.61
N ILE A 93 48.51 -15.52 21.92
CA ILE A 93 47.63 -14.73 22.80
C ILE A 93 47.73 -13.25 22.43
N GLU A 94 48.92 -12.70 22.25
CA GLU A 94 49.15 -11.31 21.81
C GLU A 94 48.45 -11.03 20.47
N LYS A 95 48.55 -11.95 19.52
CA LYS A 95 47.85 -11.87 18.23
C LYS A 95 46.34 -11.86 18.42
N THR A 96 45.80 -12.70 19.29
CA THR A 96 44.36 -12.72 19.60
C THR A 96 43.90 -11.39 20.20
N VAL A 97 44.67 -10.81 21.14
CA VAL A 97 44.41 -9.49 21.71
C VAL A 97 44.44 -8.40 20.63
N ALA A 98 45.45 -8.43 19.74
CA ALA A 98 45.57 -7.46 18.65
C ALA A 98 44.39 -7.54 17.66
N GLU A 99 43.96 -8.76 17.29
CA GLU A 99 42.80 -8.97 16.41
C GLU A 99 41.50 -8.46 17.04
N LEU A 100 41.27 -8.74 18.32
CA LEU A 100 40.07 -8.28 19.04
C LEU A 100 40.07 -6.76 19.23
N ASN A 101 41.22 -6.16 19.55
CA ASN A 101 41.36 -4.70 19.60
C ASN A 101 41.09 -4.05 18.25
N SER A 102 41.58 -4.64 17.16
CA SER A 102 41.28 -4.14 15.80
C SER A 102 39.79 -4.23 15.48
N LYS A 103 39.10 -5.31 15.86
CA LYS A 103 37.64 -5.43 15.68
C LYS A 103 36.88 -4.41 16.52
N LEU A 104 37.31 -4.19 17.76
CA LEU A 104 36.71 -3.21 18.65
C LEU A 104 36.87 -1.78 18.11
N ALA A 105 38.06 -1.42 17.64
CA ALA A 105 38.31 -0.13 17.00
C ALA A 105 37.49 0.07 15.72
N GLY A 106 37.26 -1.00 14.95
CA GLY A 106 36.39 -0.96 13.76
C GLY A 106 34.90 -0.80 14.07
N SER A 107 34.46 -1.07 15.30
CA SER A 107 33.04 -1.07 15.65
C SER A 107 32.36 0.31 15.61
N ASP A 108 33.12 1.40 15.78
CA ASP A 108 32.60 2.75 15.65
C ASP A 108 32.28 3.08 14.18
N LEU A 109 33.13 2.66 13.24
CA LEU A 109 32.87 2.80 11.81
C LEU A 109 31.65 1.97 11.39
N ASP A 110 31.52 0.75 11.92
CA ASP A 110 30.34 -0.09 11.69
C ASP A 110 29.07 0.56 12.24
N ARG A 111 29.15 1.20 13.41
CA ARG A 111 28.03 1.96 13.99
C ARG A 111 27.63 3.13 13.11
N GLU A 112 28.58 3.93 12.66
CA GLU A 112 28.33 5.06 11.77
C GLU A 112 27.67 4.58 10.48
N ARG A 113 28.19 3.52 9.87
CA ARG A 113 27.63 2.93 8.65
C ARG A 113 26.20 2.41 8.85
N ARG A 114 25.95 1.64 9.91
CA ARG A 114 24.61 1.09 10.21
C ARG A 114 23.61 2.21 10.55
N THR A 115 24.05 3.23 11.29
CA THR A 115 23.24 4.42 11.61
C THR A 115 22.89 5.22 10.34
N ALA A 116 23.86 5.40 9.44
CA ALA A 116 23.62 6.04 8.15
C ALA A 116 22.62 5.25 7.29
N ALA A 117 22.69 3.91 7.31
CA ALA A 117 21.74 3.05 6.61
C ALA A 117 20.31 3.18 7.16
N VAL A 118 20.14 3.23 8.50
CA VAL A 118 18.83 3.51 9.12
C VAL A 118 18.29 4.86 8.67
N LYS A 119 19.10 5.93 8.76
CA LYS A 119 18.68 7.28 8.35
C LYS A 119 18.30 7.34 6.87
N ALA A 120 19.04 6.65 6.00
CA ALA A 120 18.69 6.58 4.57
C ALA A 120 17.35 5.86 4.35
N ALA A 121 17.11 4.76 5.06
CA ALA A 121 15.84 4.02 4.99
C ALA A 121 14.65 4.81 5.56
N GLU A 122 14.85 5.60 6.61
CA GLU A 122 13.83 6.52 7.14
C GLU A 122 13.45 7.60 6.12
N GLN A 123 14.45 8.19 5.46
CA GLN A 123 14.24 9.19 4.42
C GLN A 123 13.49 8.61 3.21
N ASP A 124 13.86 7.41 2.76
CA ASP A 124 13.16 6.72 1.68
C ASP A 124 11.70 6.42 2.06
N LEU A 125 11.46 5.88 3.25
CA LEU A 125 10.10 5.61 3.74
C LEU A 125 9.25 6.89 3.77
N GLU A 126 9.80 8.01 4.22
CA GLU A 126 9.06 9.27 4.26
C GLU A 126 8.72 9.79 2.85
N GLN A 127 9.65 9.66 1.89
CA GLN A 127 9.39 9.99 0.50
C GLN A 127 8.29 9.09 -0.10
N LYS A 128 8.31 7.79 0.18
CA LYS A 128 7.31 6.84 -0.32
C LYS A 128 5.94 7.04 0.32
N LYS A 129 5.85 7.43 1.59
CA LYS A 129 4.59 7.86 2.21
C LYS A 129 4.00 9.08 1.52
N ALA A 130 4.81 10.12 1.31
CA ALA A 130 4.35 11.33 0.63
C ALA A 130 3.87 11.04 -0.81
N ALA A 131 4.59 10.19 -1.55
CA ALA A 131 4.18 9.75 -2.89
C ALA A 131 2.86 8.96 -2.85
N THR A 132 2.71 8.04 -1.89
CA THR A 132 1.48 7.24 -1.71
C THR A 132 0.28 8.13 -1.37
N ASP A 133 0.45 9.10 -0.47
CA ASP A 133 -0.61 10.05 -0.12
C ASP A 133 -1.00 10.92 -1.32
N ALA A 134 -0.03 11.39 -2.11
CA ALA A 134 -0.32 12.12 -3.35
C ALA A 134 -1.15 11.29 -4.33
N GLN A 135 -0.82 10.00 -4.53
CA GLN A 135 -1.62 9.11 -5.38
C GLN A 135 -3.00 8.81 -4.79
N LYS A 136 -3.11 8.72 -3.46
CA LYS A 136 -4.39 8.52 -2.77
C LYS A 136 -5.36 9.69 -3.03
N TYR A 137 -4.89 10.93 -2.91
CA TYR A 137 -5.71 12.11 -3.21
C TYR A 137 -6.10 12.16 -4.69
N LYS A 138 -5.15 11.90 -5.59
CA LYS A 138 -5.43 11.84 -7.02
C LYS A 138 -6.47 10.78 -7.38
N LEU A 139 -6.37 9.58 -6.80
CA LEU A 139 -7.36 8.52 -6.98
C LEU A 139 -8.74 8.94 -6.45
N ALA A 140 -8.80 9.64 -5.33
CA ALA A 140 -10.07 10.15 -4.78
C ALA A 140 -10.71 11.17 -5.73
N ASP A 141 -9.92 12.10 -6.26
CA ASP A 141 -10.39 13.11 -7.23
C ASP A 141 -10.89 12.43 -8.52
N ASP A 142 -10.11 11.52 -9.10
CA ASP A 142 -10.50 10.78 -10.30
C ASP A 142 -11.76 9.92 -10.07
N ALA A 143 -11.92 9.34 -8.87
CA ALA A 143 -13.11 8.58 -8.50
C ALA A 143 -14.36 9.46 -8.38
N GLN A 144 -14.22 10.70 -7.90
CA GLN A 144 -15.31 11.66 -7.86
C GLN A 144 -15.73 12.09 -9.29
N VAL A 145 -14.75 12.30 -10.18
CA VAL A 145 -15.02 12.58 -11.60
C VAL A 145 -15.69 11.38 -12.28
N PHE A 146 -15.27 10.15 -11.98
CA PHE A 146 -15.93 8.93 -12.46
C PHE A 146 -17.41 8.87 -12.02
N LYS A 147 -17.68 9.14 -10.74
CA LYS A 147 -19.04 9.12 -10.21
C LYS A 147 -19.94 10.16 -10.90
N THR A 148 -19.48 11.41 -10.96
CA THR A 148 -20.23 12.52 -11.55
C THR A 148 -20.45 12.34 -13.06
N SER A 149 -19.46 11.83 -13.79
CA SER A 149 -19.63 11.52 -15.22
C SER A 149 -20.59 10.37 -15.47
N LYS A 150 -20.64 9.36 -14.58
CA LYS A 150 -21.65 8.29 -14.65
C LYS A 150 -23.06 8.82 -14.45
N GLU A 151 -23.26 9.70 -13.48
CA GLU A 151 -24.55 10.37 -13.23
C GLU A 151 -24.97 11.22 -14.45
N ALA A 152 -24.02 11.93 -15.07
CA ALA A 152 -24.28 12.70 -16.29
C ALA A 152 -24.73 11.82 -17.47
N VAL A 153 -24.19 10.60 -17.62
CA VAL A 153 -24.66 9.64 -18.63
C VAL A 153 -26.11 9.24 -18.36
N THR A 154 -26.46 8.94 -17.10
CA THR A 154 -27.84 8.55 -16.76
C THR A 154 -28.83 9.69 -17.01
N ASP A 155 -28.47 10.92 -16.66
CA ASP A 155 -29.32 12.09 -16.88
C ASP A 155 -29.50 12.39 -18.38
N ALA A 156 -28.41 12.31 -19.15
CA ALA A 156 -28.46 12.51 -20.60
C ALA A 156 -29.28 11.42 -21.30
N GLN A 157 -29.22 10.17 -20.83
CA GLN A 157 -30.03 9.07 -21.36
C GLN A 157 -31.53 9.30 -21.11
N VAL A 158 -31.90 9.74 -19.90
CA VAL A 158 -33.29 10.10 -19.58
C VAL A 158 -33.77 11.27 -20.45
N ALA A 159 -32.94 12.30 -20.63
CA ALA A 159 -33.27 13.44 -21.48
C ALA A 159 -33.46 13.02 -22.96
N GLN A 160 -32.60 12.15 -23.48
CA GLN A 160 -32.73 11.62 -24.84
C GLN A 160 -34.01 10.80 -25.02
N LEU A 161 -34.34 9.92 -24.07
CA LEU A 161 -35.57 9.14 -24.11
C LEU A 161 -36.81 10.02 -24.09
N LYS A 162 -36.81 11.08 -23.26
CA LYS A 162 -37.90 12.06 -23.21
C LYS A 162 -38.05 12.80 -24.54
N ALA A 163 -36.96 13.34 -25.08
CA ALA A 163 -36.98 14.08 -26.34
C ALA A 163 -37.43 13.20 -27.52
N ASN A 164 -36.96 11.95 -27.57
CA ASN A 164 -37.41 10.97 -28.58
C ASN A 164 -38.92 10.70 -28.45
N LYS A 165 -39.41 10.49 -27.23
CA LYS A 165 -40.83 10.21 -26.98
C LYS A 165 -41.73 11.37 -27.39
N GLU A 166 -41.34 12.60 -27.10
CA GLU A 166 -42.07 13.81 -27.49
C GLU A 166 -42.08 13.98 -29.01
N PHE A 167 -40.93 13.81 -29.66
CA PHE A 167 -40.81 13.86 -31.12
C PHE A 167 -41.68 12.80 -31.81
N ASP A 168 -41.62 11.55 -31.34
CA ASP A 168 -42.38 10.44 -31.92
C ASP A 168 -43.90 10.61 -31.70
N ALA A 169 -44.31 11.20 -30.58
CA ALA A 169 -45.71 11.53 -30.32
C ALA A 169 -46.25 12.58 -31.30
N LEU A 170 -45.49 13.66 -31.55
CA LEU A 170 -45.82 14.68 -32.55
C LEU A 170 -45.87 14.07 -33.97
N GLY A 171 -44.91 13.19 -34.30
CA GLY A 171 -44.90 12.48 -35.58
C GLY A 171 -46.15 11.64 -35.81
N LYS A 172 -46.55 10.84 -34.81
CA LYS A 172 -47.78 10.03 -34.86
C LYS A 172 -49.05 10.89 -34.93
N GLN A 173 -49.07 12.02 -34.23
CA GLN A 173 -50.19 12.96 -34.30
C GLN A 173 -50.33 13.54 -35.71
N LYS A 174 -49.22 13.99 -36.31
CA LYS A 174 -49.20 14.50 -37.69
C LYS A 174 -49.64 13.44 -38.69
N GLU A 175 -49.09 12.22 -38.60
CA GLU A 175 -49.46 11.10 -39.48
C GLU A 175 -50.96 10.79 -39.39
N ARG A 176 -51.51 10.79 -38.18
CA ARG A 176 -52.94 10.56 -37.96
C ARG A 176 -53.83 11.67 -38.54
N LEU A 177 -53.40 12.92 -38.48
CA LEU A 177 -54.14 14.02 -39.11
C LEU A 177 -54.10 13.91 -40.64
N LEU A 178 -52.93 13.58 -41.21
CA LEU A 178 -52.77 13.37 -42.65
C LEU A 178 -53.62 12.20 -43.17
N SER A 179 -53.64 11.07 -42.46
CA SER A 179 -54.50 9.93 -42.82
C SER A 179 -55.97 10.29 -42.68
N THR A 180 -56.35 11.06 -41.66
CA THR A 180 -57.75 11.52 -41.50
C THR A 180 -58.20 12.34 -42.71
N VAL A 181 -57.35 13.24 -43.20
CA VAL A 181 -57.63 14.05 -44.39
C VAL A 181 -57.68 13.19 -45.65
N SER A 182 -56.71 12.30 -45.84
CA SER A 182 -56.57 11.47 -47.05
C SER A 182 -57.65 10.40 -47.17
N ASP A 183 -57.93 9.68 -46.09
CA ASP A 183 -58.70 8.44 -46.11
C ASP A 183 -60.20 8.71 -45.91
N PHE A 184 -60.57 9.81 -45.24
CA PHE A 184 -61.95 10.12 -44.91
C PHE A 184 -62.43 11.44 -45.54
N VAL A 185 -61.72 12.54 -45.29
CA VAL A 185 -62.21 13.87 -45.70
C VAL A 185 -62.19 14.02 -47.22
N ARG A 186 -61.08 13.69 -47.88
CA ARG A 186 -60.93 13.88 -49.34
C ARG A 186 -61.99 13.10 -50.14
N PRO A 187 -62.22 11.78 -49.90
CA PRO A 187 -63.21 11.04 -50.68
C PRO A 187 -64.64 11.59 -50.53
N LEU A 188 -65.00 12.04 -49.33
CA LEU A 188 -66.31 12.63 -49.03
C LEU A 188 -66.46 14.04 -49.61
N VAL A 189 -65.40 14.86 -49.55
CA VAL A 189 -65.42 16.23 -50.11
C VAL A 189 -65.56 16.19 -51.63
N GLU A 190 -64.81 15.32 -52.31
CA GLU A 190 -64.81 15.16 -53.76
C GLU A 190 -66.04 14.42 -54.30
N GLY A 191 -66.82 13.77 -53.43
CA GLY A 191 -68.00 12.98 -53.81
C GLY A 191 -67.65 11.67 -54.52
N SER A 192 -66.44 11.15 -54.30
CA SER A 192 -65.97 9.88 -54.87
C SER A 192 -66.63 8.64 -54.25
N VAL A 193 -67.29 8.81 -53.09
CA VAL A 193 -68.08 7.81 -52.39
C VAL A 193 -69.47 8.40 -52.14
N THR A 194 -70.54 7.65 -52.42
CA THR A 194 -71.94 8.12 -52.37
C THR A 194 -72.85 7.11 -51.67
N GLY A 195 -74.05 7.54 -51.24
CA GLY A 195 -75.05 6.65 -50.65
C GLY A 195 -74.60 6.06 -49.31
N ASP A 196 -74.96 4.80 -49.05
CA ASP A 196 -74.69 4.11 -47.78
C ASP A 196 -73.20 4.07 -47.42
N ASP A 197 -72.31 3.98 -48.42
CA ASP A 197 -70.86 3.96 -48.20
C ASP A 197 -70.33 5.34 -47.76
N ALA A 198 -70.95 6.43 -48.21
CA ALA A 198 -70.60 7.78 -47.75
C ALA A 198 -70.99 7.97 -46.27
N HIS A 199 -72.15 7.43 -45.87
CA HIS A 199 -72.57 7.44 -44.47
C HIS A 199 -71.63 6.64 -43.57
N ARG A 200 -71.22 5.43 -43.98
CA ARG A 200 -70.24 4.61 -43.24
C ARG A 200 -68.86 5.29 -43.11
N LEU A 201 -68.42 5.95 -44.18
CA LEU A 201 -67.15 6.68 -44.17
C LEU A 201 -67.23 7.94 -43.29
N ALA A 202 -68.38 8.63 -43.28
CA ALA A 202 -68.64 9.76 -42.38
C ALA A 202 -68.69 9.33 -40.91
N GLU A 203 -69.27 8.17 -40.57
CA GLU A 203 -69.20 7.62 -39.21
C GLU A 203 -67.75 7.33 -38.79
N SER A 204 -66.95 6.76 -39.69
CA SER A 204 -65.52 6.51 -39.46
C SER A 204 -64.72 7.81 -39.28
N LEU A 205 -65.06 8.84 -40.06
CA LEU A 205 -64.52 10.20 -39.90
C LEU A 205 -64.84 10.74 -38.51
N LEU A 206 -66.11 10.72 -38.08
CA LEU A 206 -66.50 11.20 -36.75
C LEU A 206 -65.76 10.47 -35.64
N ALA A 207 -65.58 9.16 -35.75
CA ALA A 207 -64.80 8.38 -34.81
C ALA A 207 -63.32 8.84 -34.77
N ALA A 208 -62.72 9.19 -35.93
CA ALA A 208 -61.37 9.73 -36.00
C ALA A 208 -61.28 11.15 -35.38
N LEU A 209 -62.24 12.01 -35.72
CA LEU A 209 -62.36 13.40 -35.28
C LEU A 209 -62.68 13.55 -33.78
N SER A 210 -63.40 12.58 -33.18
CA SER A 210 -63.75 12.59 -31.75
C SER A 210 -62.52 12.69 -30.83
N LYS A 211 -61.37 12.19 -31.29
CA LYS A 211 -60.11 12.23 -30.52
C LYS A 211 -59.32 13.52 -30.72
N LEU A 212 -59.83 14.46 -31.52
CA LEU A 212 -59.20 15.74 -31.83
C LEU A 212 -59.82 16.90 -31.05
N ALA A 213 -60.90 16.70 -30.28
CA ALA A 213 -61.56 17.78 -29.52
C ALA A 213 -61.88 19.00 -30.42
N LEU A 214 -62.60 18.77 -31.51
CA LEU A 214 -63.15 19.82 -32.37
C LEU A 214 -64.39 20.43 -31.73
N ASP A 215 -64.80 21.60 -32.21
CA ASP A 215 -66.01 22.27 -31.74
C ASP A 215 -67.26 21.39 -31.85
N GLU A 216 -68.07 21.34 -30.79
CA GLU A 216 -69.22 20.43 -30.68
C GLU A 216 -70.30 20.75 -31.72
N SER A 217 -70.50 22.04 -32.05
CA SER A 217 -71.45 22.46 -33.09
C SER A 217 -70.97 22.02 -34.48
N MET A 218 -69.66 22.03 -34.73
CA MET A 218 -69.09 21.48 -35.95
C MET A 218 -69.21 19.95 -36.01
N MET A 219 -68.93 19.25 -34.91
CA MET A 219 -69.05 17.78 -34.82
C MET A 219 -70.48 17.27 -35.06
N THR A 220 -71.49 18.06 -34.69
CA THR A 220 -72.90 17.74 -34.93
C THR A 220 -73.36 18.05 -36.36
N ALA A 221 -72.79 19.08 -37.00
CA ALA A 221 -73.14 19.47 -38.37
C ALA A 221 -72.39 18.70 -39.48
N ILE A 222 -71.17 18.21 -39.20
CA ILE A 222 -70.34 17.46 -40.16
C ILE A 222 -71.08 16.28 -40.82
N PRO A 223 -71.80 15.39 -40.11
CA PRO A 223 -72.38 14.18 -40.70
C PRO A 223 -73.41 14.51 -41.79
N GLU A 224 -74.25 15.51 -41.56
CA GLU A 224 -75.29 15.94 -42.50
C GLU A 224 -74.71 16.75 -43.67
N ALA A 225 -73.70 17.58 -43.41
CA ALA A 225 -73.07 18.41 -44.43
C ALA A 225 -72.19 17.60 -45.39
N ILE A 226 -71.43 16.64 -44.86
CA ILE A 226 -70.36 15.95 -45.60
C ILE A 226 -70.87 14.76 -46.42
N THR A 227 -72.02 14.18 -46.05
CA THR A 227 -72.65 13.05 -46.77
C THR A 227 -73.51 13.50 -47.96
N LYS A 228 -73.89 14.78 -48.03
CA LYS A 228 -74.51 15.37 -49.21
C LYS A 228 -73.52 15.41 -50.37
N GLU A 229 -74.02 15.12 -51.57
CA GLU A 229 -73.25 15.29 -52.80
C GLU A 229 -72.75 16.74 -52.92
N PRO A 230 -71.54 16.98 -53.48
CA PRO A 230 -70.97 18.31 -53.56
C PRO A 230 -71.90 19.35 -54.21
N ALA A 231 -72.65 18.95 -55.24
CA ALA A 231 -73.60 19.82 -55.93
C ALA A 231 -74.90 20.10 -55.13
N ALA A 232 -75.21 19.28 -54.12
CA ALA A 232 -76.41 19.39 -53.29
C ALA A 232 -76.15 20.11 -51.96
N ARG A 233 -74.90 20.50 -51.68
CA ARG A 233 -74.52 21.23 -50.45
C ARG A 233 -75.01 22.67 -50.52
N GLY A 234 -75.77 23.09 -49.51
CA GLY A 234 -76.15 24.49 -49.34
C GLY A 234 -74.99 25.36 -48.83
N PRO A 235 -75.19 26.68 -48.69
CA PRO A 235 -74.17 27.58 -48.15
C PRO A 235 -73.67 27.16 -46.75
N PHE A 236 -74.58 26.68 -45.89
CA PHE A 236 -74.22 26.18 -44.56
C PHE A 236 -73.37 24.90 -44.64
N ASP A 237 -73.79 23.91 -45.41
CA ASP A 237 -73.07 22.64 -45.57
C ASP A 237 -71.65 22.87 -46.13
N THR A 238 -71.54 23.79 -47.10
CA THR A 238 -70.26 24.18 -47.70
C THR A 238 -69.33 24.78 -46.65
N SER A 239 -69.82 25.71 -45.82
CA SER A 239 -69.03 26.32 -44.75
C SER A 239 -68.59 25.31 -43.68
N VAL A 240 -69.43 24.33 -43.33
CA VAL A 240 -69.08 23.28 -42.36
C VAL A 240 -67.95 22.39 -42.91
N VAL A 241 -68.05 21.99 -44.18
CA VAL A 241 -67.03 21.16 -44.84
C VAL A 241 -65.72 21.91 -45.01
N SER A 242 -65.76 23.16 -45.48
CA SER A 242 -64.56 24.00 -45.62
C SER A 242 -63.92 24.29 -44.26
N GLY A 243 -64.70 24.60 -43.23
CA GLY A 243 -64.20 24.82 -41.87
C GLY A 243 -63.49 23.59 -41.29
N LEU A 244 -63.99 22.38 -41.53
CA LEU A 244 -63.32 21.14 -41.15
C LEU A 244 -61.96 20.98 -41.87
N GLN A 245 -61.90 21.26 -43.18
CA GLN A 245 -60.66 21.18 -43.94
C GLN A 245 -59.63 22.18 -43.43
N GLU A 246 -60.02 23.45 -43.25
CA GLU A 246 -59.17 24.52 -42.74
C GLU A 246 -58.63 24.18 -41.34
N GLU A 247 -59.46 23.68 -40.43
CA GLU A 247 -59.06 23.30 -39.08
C GLU A 247 -58.07 22.13 -39.07
N LEU A 248 -58.29 21.11 -39.92
CA LEU A 248 -57.34 19.99 -40.05
C LEU A 248 -56.02 20.44 -40.68
N GLU A 249 -56.05 21.28 -41.71
CA GLU A 249 -54.86 21.88 -42.33
C GLU A 249 -54.08 22.73 -41.33
N MET A 250 -54.76 23.56 -40.55
CA MET A 250 -54.17 24.37 -39.50
C MET A 250 -53.46 23.50 -38.45
N ARG A 251 -54.10 22.41 -38.01
CA ARG A 251 -53.49 21.46 -37.05
C ARG A 251 -52.30 20.74 -37.65
N ILE A 252 -52.38 20.29 -38.90
CA ILE A 252 -51.25 19.67 -39.60
C ILE A 252 -50.08 20.66 -39.70
N ALA A 253 -50.34 21.92 -40.03
CA ALA A 253 -49.33 22.97 -40.10
C ALA A 253 -48.72 23.23 -38.71
N SER A 254 -49.55 23.37 -37.68
CA SER A 254 -49.10 23.58 -36.29
C SER A 254 -48.23 22.45 -35.79
N THR A 255 -48.69 21.19 -35.90
CA THR A 255 -47.89 20.02 -35.50
C THR A 255 -46.63 19.87 -36.35
N SER A 256 -46.64 20.31 -37.62
CA SER A 256 -45.41 20.34 -38.44
C SER A 256 -44.38 21.33 -37.93
N VAL A 257 -44.83 22.52 -37.47
CA VAL A 257 -43.96 23.52 -36.84
C VAL A 257 -43.41 23.00 -35.52
N GLU A 258 -44.25 22.41 -34.67
CA GLU A 258 -43.83 21.80 -33.40
C GLU A 258 -42.81 20.68 -33.61
N LEU A 259 -43.04 19.81 -34.59
CA LEU A 259 -42.13 18.71 -34.93
C LEU A 259 -40.77 19.24 -35.43
N ALA A 260 -40.79 20.27 -36.29
CA ALA A 260 -39.57 20.92 -36.75
C ALA A 260 -38.82 21.61 -35.60
N ALA A 261 -39.53 22.18 -34.62
CA ALA A 261 -38.94 22.78 -33.43
C ALA A 261 -38.40 21.73 -32.42
N ALA A 262 -38.96 20.52 -32.41
CA ALA A 262 -38.53 19.42 -31.56
C ALA A 262 -37.28 18.68 -32.09
N ASP A 263 -37.03 18.72 -33.41
CA ASP A 263 -35.90 18.03 -34.04
C ASP A 263 -34.53 18.48 -33.48
N PRO A 264 -34.23 19.80 -33.32
CA PRO A 264 -33.01 20.25 -32.67
C PRO A 264 -32.86 19.74 -31.24
N ALA A 265 -33.94 19.67 -30.46
CA ALA A 265 -33.89 19.19 -29.07
C ALA A 265 -33.55 17.69 -29.01
N LYS A 266 -34.10 16.88 -29.92
CA LYS A 266 -33.76 15.47 -30.10
C LYS A 266 -32.29 15.29 -30.47
N ALA A 267 -31.81 16.06 -31.45
CA ALA A 267 -30.41 16.01 -31.89
C ALA A 267 -29.45 16.45 -30.76
N GLN A 268 -29.78 17.51 -30.04
CA GLN A 268 -29.00 18.00 -28.90
C GLN A 268 -28.94 16.98 -27.76
N ALA A 269 -30.06 16.33 -27.41
CA ALA A 269 -30.09 15.31 -26.37
C ALA A 269 -29.24 14.09 -26.76
N ALA A 270 -29.27 13.66 -28.02
CA ALA A 270 -28.41 12.58 -28.52
C ALA A 270 -26.91 12.96 -28.50
N ALA A 271 -26.59 14.19 -28.90
CA ALA A 271 -25.22 14.71 -28.83
C ALA A 271 -24.71 14.82 -27.38
N ALA A 272 -25.57 15.27 -26.46
CA ALA A 272 -25.26 15.36 -25.04
C ALA A 272 -24.99 13.98 -24.42
N LEU A 273 -25.78 12.95 -24.76
CA LEU A 273 -25.51 11.58 -24.32
C LEU A 273 -24.15 11.10 -24.81
N LYS A 274 -23.85 11.26 -26.10
CA LYS A 274 -22.56 10.86 -26.68
C LYS A 274 -21.38 11.58 -26.00
N ALA A 275 -21.54 12.87 -25.70
CA ALA A 275 -20.53 13.64 -25.00
C ALA A 275 -20.34 13.15 -23.55
N ALA A 276 -21.43 12.85 -22.84
CA ALA A 276 -21.39 12.29 -21.49
C ALA A 276 -20.73 10.91 -21.45
N GLU A 277 -21.04 10.02 -22.40
CA GLU A 277 -20.43 8.70 -22.53
C GLU A 277 -18.91 8.79 -22.79
N ALA A 278 -18.49 9.69 -23.68
CA ALA A 278 -17.08 9.94 -23.93
C ALA A 278 -16.35 10.47 -22.69
N ALA A 279 -16.96 11.41 -21.96
CA ALA A 279 -16.41 11.93 -20.71
C ALA A 279 -16.31 10.85 -19.63
N PHE A 280 -17.31 9.97 -19.53
CA PHE A 280 -17.32 8.84 -18.61
C PHE A 280 -16.20 7.84 -18.91
N GLU A 281 -15.98 7.46 -20.17
CA GLU A 281 -14.87 6.56 -20.53
C GLU A 281 -13.49 7.18 -20.25
N VAL A 282 -13.33 8.49 -20.46
CA VAL A 282 -12.10 9.20 -20.06
C VAL A 282 -11.92 9.16 -18.53
N ALA A 283 -12.98 9.44 -17.76
CA ALA A 283 -12.92 9.43 -16.30
C ALA A 283 -12.61 8.03 -15.75
N LYS A 284 -13.22 7.00 -16.31
CA LYS A 284 -12.96 5.59 -16.00
C LYS A 284 -11.51 5.20 -16.29
N GLY A 285 -10.98 5.59 -17.45
CA GLY A 285 -9.57 5.37 -17.78
C GLY A 285 -8.63 6.03 -16.78
N LYS A 286 -8.88 7.29 -16.41
CA LYS A 286 -8.09 8.01 -15.39
C LYS A 286 -8.14 7.32 -14.03
N GLN A 287 -9.34 6.94 -13.56
CA GLN A 287 -9.51 6.23 -12.29
C GLN A 287 -8.73 4.91 -12.26
N HIS A 288 -8.74 4.13 -13.35
CA HIS A 288 -7.95 2.90 -13.43
C HIS A 288 -6.44 3.17 -13.35
N ILE A 289 -5.96 4.19 -14.05
CA ILE A 289 -4.54 4.58 -14.04
C ILE A 289 -4.12 5.04 -12.64
N SER A 290 -4.89 5.91 -11.99
CA SER A 290 -4.57 6.37 -10.63
C SER A 290 -4.70 5.26 -9.59
N ALA A 291 -5.63 4.31 -9.76
CA ALA A 291 -5.73 3.15 -8.88
C ALA A 291 -4.49 2.25 -8.98
N ALA A 292 -4.01 1.98 -10.20
CA ALA A 292 -2.80 1.21 -10.42
C ALA A 292 -1.56 1.93 -9.84
N ALA A 293 -1.45 3.24 -10.05
CA ALA A 293 -0.37 4.05 -9.49
C ALA A 293 -0.37 4.04 -7.95
N TYR A 294 -1.54 4.19 -7.32
CA TYR A 294 -1.67 4.11 -5.86
C TYR A 294 -1.24 2.74 -5.31
N THR A 295 -1.68 1.64 -5.95
CA THR A 295 -1.26 0.28 -5.55
C THR A 295 0.25 0.09 -5.67
N SER A 296 0.87 0.59 -6.75
CA SER A 296 2.31 0.54 -6.96
C SER A 296 3.08 1.31 -5.88
N GLU A 297 2.70 2.55 -5.59
CA GLU A 297 3.36 3.37 -4.56
C GLU A 297 3.16 2.79 -3.16
N ARG A 298 1.97 2.24 -2.86
CA ARG A 298 1.73 1.55 -1.59
C ARG A 298 2.64 0.32 -1.40
N ALA A 299 2.85 -0.47 -2.45
CA ALA A 299 3.78 -1.60 -2.40
C ALA A 299 5.23 -1.11 -2.18
N ALA A 300 5.63 -0.01 -2.82
CA ALA A 300 6.94 0.60 -2.60
C ALA A 300 7.10 1.14 -1.16
N GLN A 301 6.05 1.75 -0.60
CA GLN A 301 6.01 2.19 0.80
C GLN A 301 6.18 1.00 1.75
N GLU A 302 5.47 -0.10 1.53
CA GLU A 302 5.59 -1.32 2.34
C GLU A 302 7.01 -1.92 2.26
N ALA A 303 7.62 -1.94 1.08
CA ALA A 303 9.00 -2.39 0.89
C ALA A 303 10.00 -1.49 1.64
N SER A 304 9.86 -0.16 1.56
CA SER A 304 10.72 0.79 2.29
C SER A 304 10.57 0.65 3.82
N GLN A 305 9.36 0.35 4.30
CA GLN A 305 9.11 0.08 5.72
C GLN A 305 9.81 -1.20 6.19
N GLN A 306 9.84 -2.25 5.35
CA GLN A 306 10.60 -3.47 5.64
C GLN A 306 12.10 -3.21 5.64
N ALA A 307 12.60 -2.43 4.69
CA ALA A 307 14.02 -2.04 4.62
C ALA A 307 14.45 -1.28 5.87
N LEU A 308 13.63 -0.35 6.36
CA LEU A 308 13.89 0.35 7.63
C LEU A 308 13.96 -0.60 8.81
N LYS A 309 13.00 -1.53 8.94
CA LYS A 309 13.02 -2.54 10.03
C LYS A 309 14.28 -3.39 10.00
N LEU A 310 14.71 -3.83 8.82
CA LEU A 310 15.94 -4.60 8.65
C LEU A 310 17.17 -3.77 9.03
N ALA A 311 17.27 -2.53 8.55
CA ALA A 311 18.37 -1.64 8.90
C ALA A 311 18.47 -1.38 10.41
N SER A 312 17.33 -1.16 11.08
CA SER A 312 17.26 -0.98 12.53
C SER A 312 17.70 -2.24 13.28
N SER A 313 17.21 -3.43 12.88
CA SER A 313 17.64 -4.70 13.48
C SER A 313 19.15 -4.91 13.36
N VAL A 314 19.70 -4.64 12.17
CA VAL A 314 21.16 -4.75 11.94
C VAL A 314 21.92 -3.78 12.84
N LEU A 315 21.42 -2.56 13.06
CA LEU A 315 22.05 -1.62 14.00
C LEU A 315 21.96 -2.13 15.46
N ASP A 316 20.80 -2.66 15.88
CA ASP A 316 20.58 -3.18 17.22
C ASP A 316 21.50 -4.38 17.53
N ASP A 317 21.77 -5.24 16.54
CA ASP A 317 22.67 -6.39 16.65
C ASP A 317 24.15 -5.99 16.84
N LEU A 318 24.54 -4.73 16.56
CA LEU A 318 25.91 -4.28 16.78
C LEU A 318 26.26 -4.23 18.28
N ALA A 319 25.31 -3.84 19.14
CA ALA A 319 25.55 -3.74 20.57
C ALA A 319 25.95 -5.07 21.24
N PRO A 320 25.23 -6.20 21.02
CA PRO A 320 25.67 -7.50 21.53
C PRO A 320 26.96 -8.01 20.86
N GLU A 321 27.19 -7.73 19.57
CA GLU A 321 28.46 -8.05 18.89
C GLU A 321 29.65 -7.37 19.58
N VAL A 322 29.57 -6.06 19.83
CA VAL A 322 30.62 -5.30 20.50
C VAL A 322 30.84 -5.78 21.94
N LYS A 323 29.77 -6.05 22.69
CA LYS A 323 29.89 -6.61 24.06
C LYS A 323 30.60 -7.95 24.07
N LYS A 324 30.33 -8.81 23.08
CA LYS A 324 31.02 -10.10 22.95
C LYS A 324 32.52 -9.88 22.68
N ILE A 325 32.87 -9.01 21.74
CA ILE A 325 34.26 -8.66 21.45
C ILE A 325 34.97 -8.12 22.70
N GLN A 326 34.34 -7.23 23.46
CA GLN A 326 34.90 -6.69 24.71
C GLN A 326 35.13 -7.78 25.76
N LYS A 327 34.19 -8.72 25.90
CA LYS A 327 34.33 -9.84 26.84
C LYS A 327 35.47 -10.76 26.42
N ASP A 328 35.52 -11.13 25.14
CA ASP A 328 36.56 -12.01 24.59
C ASP A 328 37.95 -11.33 24.71
N LEU A 329 38.03 -10.01 24.52
CA LEU A 329 39.24 -9.22 24.71
C LEU A 329 39.70 -9.24 26.16
N ALA A 330 38.81 -8.99 27.12
CA ALA A 330 39.13 -9.01 28.55
C ALA A 330 39.62 -10.40 29.02
N VAL A 331 39.09 -11.48 28.45
CA VAL A 331 39.58 -12.85 28.70
C VAL A 331 40.98 -13.01 28.12
N ALA A 332 41.22 -12.63 26.87
CA ALA A 332 42.54 -12.74 26.23
C ALA A 332 43.63 -11.89 26.91
N GLU A 333 43.30 -10.67 27.36
CA GLU A 333 44.21 -9.80 28.12
C GLU A 333 44.54 -10.39 29.49
N LYS A 334 43.54 -10.97 30.16
CA LYS A 334 43.75 -11.68 31.42
C LYS A 334 44.63 -12.93 31.20
N ASP A 335 44.37 -13.69 30.15
CA ASP A 335 45.15 -14.89 29.81
C ASP A 335 46.60 -14.53 29.48
N LEU A 336 46.85 -13.40 28.81
CA LEU A 336 48.19 -12.87 28.56
C LEU A 336 48.87 -12.47 29.88
N ALA A 337 48.18 -11.72 30.74
CA ALA A 337 48.72 -11.27 32.03
C ALA A 337 48.97 -12.40 33.03
N GLU A 338 48.23 -13.51 32.95
CA GLU A 338 48.49 -14.72 33.74
C GLU A 338 49.61 -15.57 33.13
N PHE A 339 49.92 -15.41 31.84
CA PHE A 339 50.96 -16.17 31.14
C PHE A 339 52.35 -15.51 31.23
N CYS A 340 52.42 -14.18 31.17
CA CYS A 340 53.64 -13.38 31.29
C CYS A 340 54.03 -13.09 32.75
#